data_AF-L7W7T1-F1
#
_entry.id   AF-L7W7T1-F1
#
_cell.length_a   1.000
_cell.length_b   1.000
_cell.length_c   1.000
_cell.angle_alpha   90.00
_cell.angle_beta   90.00
_cell.angle_gamma   90.00
#
_symmetry.space_group_name_H-M   'P 1'
#
loop_
_entity.id
_entity.type
_entity.pdbx_description
1 polymer ?
#
loop_
_entity_poly.entity_id
_entity_poly.type
_entity_poly.pdbx_seq_one_letter_code
_entity_poly.pdbx_strand_id
1 'polypeptide(L)'
;MNKKVLIITGAGLAIGIAEALIYYNLGKNAESDKFKLQIPKGAELLKTTGIIIATSLATAALSNIIERSLTEKPKLIPIPA
;
A
#
# COMPACT_ATOMS: atom_id res chain seq x y z
N MET A 1 9.53 -0.19 -16.12
CA MET A 1 9.13 0.04 -14.70
C MET A 1 9.95 -0.90 -13.82
N ASN A 2 10.50 -0.42 -12.70
CA ASN A 2 11.38 -1.22 -11.82
C ASN A 2 10.60 -2.37 -11.17
N LYS A 3 11.13 -3.61 -11.21
CA LYS A 3 10.48 -4.80 -10.61
C LYS A 3 10.14 -4.58 -9.12
N LYS A 4 10.99 -3.86 -8.39
CA LYS A 4 10.74 -3.52 -6.97
C LYS A 4 9.50 -2.66 -6.77
N VAL A 5 9.35 -1.62 -7.60
CA VAL A 5 8.16 -0.73 -7.56
C VAL A 5 6.89 -1.52 -7.88
N LEU A 6 6.95 -2.46 -8.82
CA LEU A 6 5.81 -3.31 -9.16
C LEU A 6 5.43 -4.25 -7.99
N ILE A 7 6.42 -4.86 -7.34
CA ILE A 7 6.20 -5.75 -6.19
C ILE A 7 5.60 -4.97 -5.01
N ILE A 8 6.20 -3.83 -4.65
CA ILE A 8 5.74 -3.02 -3.51
C ILE A 8 4.34 -2.47 -3.78
N THR A 9 4.09 -1.96 -4.98
CA THR A 9 2.75 -1.49 -5.37
C THR A 9 1.75 -2.64 -5.32
N GLY A 10 2.08 -3.81 -5.88
CA GLY A 10 1.19 -4.97 -5.89
C GLY A 10 0.84 -5.48 -4.48
N ALA A 11 1.84 -5.57 -3.60
CA ALA A 11 1.64 -5.95 -2.20
C ALA A 11 0.78 -4.93 -1.45
N GLY A 12 1.07 -3.63 -1.59
CA GLY A 12 0.28 -2.56 -0.97
C GLY A 12 -1.18 -2.55 -1.44
N LEU A 13 -1.40 -2.84 -2.72
CA LEU A 13 -2.73 -2.87 -3.32
C LEU A 13 -3.53 -4.07 -2.82
N ALA A 14 -2.91 -5.25 -2.73
CA ALA A 14 -3.55 -6.45 -2.17
C ALA A 14 -3.92 -6.28 -0.69
N ILE A 15 -2.99 -5.75 0.12
CA ILE A 15 -3.21 -5.48 1.55
C ILE A 15 -4.31 -4.43 1.72
N GLY A 16 -4.23 -3.31 1.01
CA GLY A 16 -5.22 -2.24 1.10
C GLY A 16 -6.62 -2.67 0.71
N ILE A 17 -6.77 -3.55 -0.30
CA ILE A 17 -8.07 -4.15 -0.65
C ILE A 17 -8.59 -5.03 0.49
N ALA A 18 -7.75 -5.87 1.08
CA ALA A 18 -8.15 -6.73 2.19
C ALA A 18 -8.61 -5.91 3.40
N GLU A 19 -7.84 -4.89 3.77
CA GLU A 19 -8.18 -3.96 4.86
C GLU A 19 -9.49 -3.22 4.60
N ALA A 20 -9.66 -2.69 3.38
CA ALA A 20 -10.89 -2.02 3.00
C ALA A 20 -12.12 -2.91 3.12
N LEU A 21 -12.02 -4.18 2.70
CA LEU A 21 -13.11 -5.15 2.85
C LEU A 21 -13.42 -5.44 4.31
N ILE A 22 -12.39 -5.57 5.16
CA ILE A 22 -12.56 -5.79 6.61
C ILE A 22 -13.25 -4.58 7.24
N TYR A 23 -12.75 -3.36 7.02
CA TYR A 23 -13.32 -2.15 7.60
C TYR A 23 -14.75 -1.88 7.12
N TYR A 24 -15.02 -2.11 5.83
CA TYR A 24 -16.37 -1.99 5.29
C TYR A 24 -17.34 -2.95 5.98
N ASN A 25 -16.95 -4.21 6.16
CA ASN A 25 -17.81 -5.20 6.82
C ASN A 25 -17.99 -4.94 8.31
N LEU A 26 -16.93 -4.53 9.01
CA LEU A 26 -17.05 -4.12 10.41
C LEU A 26 -18.03 -2.94 10.55
N GLY A 27 -17.90 -1.91 9.70
CA GLY A 27 -18.80 -0.75 9.71
C GLY A 27 -20.25 -1.11 9.40
N LYS A 28 -20.50 -1.91 8.36
CA LYS A 28 -21.88 -2.30 7.98
C LYS A 28 -22.54 -3.28 8.95
N ASN A 29 -21.78 -3.96 9.78
CA ASN A 29 -22.29 -4.88 10.80
C ASN A 29 -22.24 -4.29 12.22
N ALA A 30 -21.82 -3.03 12.39
CA ALA A 30 -21.65 -2.41 13.72
C ALA A 30 -22.94 -2.40 14.57
N GLU A 31 -24.11 -2.30 13.92
CA GLU A 31 -25.43 -2.31 14.58
C GLU A 31 -26.26 -3.56 14.22
N SER A 32 -25.64 -4.60 13.67
CA SER A 32 -26.36 -5.82 13.26
C SER A 32 -26.11 -6.98 14.22
N ASP A 33 -27.19 -7.65 14.65
CA ASP A 33 -27.12 -8.83 15.52
C ASP A 33 -26.43 -10.05 14.88
N LYS A 34 -26.22 -10.03 13.56
CA LYS A 34 -25.57 -11.13 12.82
C LYS A 34 -24.62 -10.57 11.77
N PHE A 35 -23.39 -11.10 11.78
CA PHE A 35 -22.39 -10.73 10.79
C PHE A 35 -22.79 -11.20 9.38
N LYS A 36 -22.79 -10.27 8.42
CA LYS A 36 -23.02 -10.52 7.00
C LYS A 36 -21.88 -9.95 6.18
N LEU A 37 -21.26 -10.82 5.38
CA LEU A 37 -20.26 -10.41 4.39
C LEU A 37 -20.93 -9.62 3.25
N GLN A 38 -20.41 -8.43 3.03
CA GLN A 38 -20.85 -7.46 2.06
C GLN A 38 -19.64 -6.87 1.35
N ILE A 39 -19.81 -6.53 0.09
CA ILE A 39 -18.76 -5.91 -0.73
C ILE A 39 -19.20 -4.47 -1.01
N PRO A 40 -18.31 -3.47 -0.94
CA PRO A 40 -18.64 -2.10 -1.30
C PRO A 40 -19.20 -2.02 -2.73
N LYS A 41 -20.17 -1.14 -2.98
CA LYS A 41 -20.78 -0.98 -4.32
C LYS A 41 -20.73 0.47 -4.78
N GLY A 42 -20.71 0.66 -6.11
CA GLY A 42 -20.82 1.97 -6.74
C GLY A 42 -19.73 2.97 -6.33
N ALA A 43 -20.13 4.16 -5.91
CA ALA A 43 -19.23 5.25 -5.59
C ALA A 43 -18.31 4.97 -4.38
N GLU A 44 -18.75 4.14 -3.43
CA GLU A 44 -17.98 3.83 -2.22
C GLU A 44 -16.80 2.89 -2.53
N LEU A 45 -17.04 1.89 -3.40
CA LEU A 45 -15.97 1.04 -3.94
C LEU A 45 -14.93 1.89 -4.68
N LEU A 46 -15.39 2.81 -5.54
CA LEU A 46 -14.53 3.62 -6.39
C LEU A 46 -13.67 4.59 -5.58
N LYS A 47 -14.25 5.25 -4.56
CA LYS A 47 -13.50 6.08 -3.61
C LYS A 47 -12.44 5.28 -2.87
N THR A 48 -12.82 4.14 -2.31
CA THR A 48 -11.91 3.28 -1.53
C THR A 48 -10.78 2.75 -2.38
N THR A 49 -11.10 2.27 -3.58
CA THR A 49 -10.11 1.76 -4.55
C THR A 49 -9.16 2.86 -5.00
N GLY A 50 -9.67 4.06 -5.26
CA GLY A 50 -8.85 5.23 -5.60
C GLY A 50 -7.84 5.59 -4.50
N ILE A 51 -8.29 5.59 -3.24
CA ILE A 51 -7.41 5.84 -2.08
C ILE A 51 -6.32 4.77 -1.98
N ILE A 52 -6.67 3.49 -2.13
CA ILE A 52 -5.71 2.38 -2.07
C ILE A 52 -4.66 2.51 -3.17
N ILE A 53 -5.08 2.78 -4.41
CA ILE A 53 -4.17 2.96 -5.55
C ILE A 53 -3.22 4.13 -5.29
N ALA A 54 -3.75 5.30 -4.91
CA ALA A 54 -2.95 6.48 -4.62
C ALA A 54 -1.92 6.22 -3.51
N THR A 55 -2.36 5.60 -2.41
CA THR A 55 -1.51 5.29 -1.26
C THR A 55 -0.44 4.26 -1.60
N SER A 56 -0.78 3.24 -2.39
CA SER A 56 0.17 2.21 -2.83
C SER A 56 1.27 2.80 -3.71
N LEU A 57 0.91 3.67 -4.65
CA LEU A 57 1.86 4.39 -5.50
C LEU A 57 2.76 5.33 -4.68
N ALA A 58 2.19 6.07 -3.72
CA ALA A 58 2.95 6.93 -2.82
C ALA A 58 3.95 6.12 -1.99
N THR A 59 3.52 4.97 -1.44
CA THR A 59 4.36 4.07 -0.66
C THR A 59 5.51 3.52 -1.51
N ALA A 60 5.24 3.10 -2.74
CA ALA A 60 6.28 2.62 -3.64
C ALA A 60 7.29 3.71 -4.01
N ALA A 61 6.83 4.95 -4.23
CA ALA A 61 7.70 6.09 -4.49
C ALA A 61 8.61 6.40 -3.29
N LEU A 62 8.04 6.48 -2.09
CA LEU A 62 8.78 6.71 -0.85
C LEU A 62 9.80 5.61 -0.57
N SER A 63 9.42 4.35 -0.76
CA SER A 63 10.32 3.20 -0.57
C SER A 63 11.54 3.29 -1.49
N ASN A 64 11.34 3.68 -2.75
CA ASN A 64 12.43 3.84 -3.71
C ASN A 64 13.35 5.04 -3.37
N ILE A 65 12.81 6.12 -2.78
CA ILE A 65 13.62 7.25 -2.30
C ILE A 65 14.50 6.80 -1.14
N ILE A 66 13.90 6.16 -0.12
CA ILE A 66 14.61 5.68 1.07
C ILE A 66 15.71 4.69 0.68
N GLU A 67 15.41 3.75 -0.21
CA GLU A 67 16.37 2.77 -0.68
C GLU A 67 17.58 3.43 -1.36
N ARG A 68 17.35 4.45 -2.20
CA ARG A 68 18.44 5.19 -2.84
C ARG A 68 19.32 5.92 -1.82
N SER A 69 18.72 6.60 -0.85
CA SER A 69 19.45 7.32 0.19
C SER A 69 20.28 6.40 1.10
N LEU A 70 19.79 5.18 1.37
CA LEU A 70 20.52 4.18 2.17
C LEU A 70 21.60 3.43 1.37
N THR A 71 21.48 3.36 0.04
CA THR A 71 22.42 2.62 -0.82
C THR A 71 23.61 3.47 -1.28
N GLU A 72 23.60 4.79 -1.06
CA GLU A 72 24.81 5.61 -1.20
C GLU A 72 25.85 5.20 -0.16
N LYS A 73 26.65 4.19 -0.48
CA LYS A 73 27.84 3.83 0.28
C LYS A 73 28.78 5.04 0.27
N PRO A 74 29.25 5.55 1.42
CA PRO A 74 30.32 6.53 1.42
C PRO A 74 31.49 5.94 0.63
N LYS A 75 31.99 6.67 -0.38
CA LYS A 75 33.24 6.31 -1.04
C LYS A 75 34.32 6.23 0.04
N LEU A 76 34.69 5.02 0.45
CA LEU A 76 35.85 4.80 1.30
C LEU A 76 37.05 5.28 0.48
N ILE A 77 37.62 6.41 0.88
CA ILE A 77 38.85 6.93 0.30
C ILE A 77 39.94 5.95 0.74
N PRO A 78 40.62 5.24 -0.18
CA PRO A 78 41.70 4.35 0.22
C PRO A 78 42.82 5.21 0.82
N ILE A 79 43.23 4.88 2.04
CA ILE A 79 44.40 5.50 2.67
C ILE A 79 45.62 4.95 1.93
N PRO A 80 46.46 5.79 1.28
CA PRO A 80 47.65 5.32 0.60
C PRO A 80 48.64 4.75 1.61
N ALA A 81 49.25 3.61 1.24
CA ALA A 81 50.24 2.87 2.02
C ALA A 81 51.58 3.60 2.14
#